data_AF-A0A955IRS2-F1
#
_entry.id   AF-A0A955IRS2-F1
#
_cell.length_a   1.000
_cell.length_b   1.000
_cell.length_c   1.000
_cell.angle_alpha   90.00
_cell.angle_beta   90.00
_cell.angle_gamma   90.00
#
_symmetry.space_group_name_H-M   'P 1'
#
loop_
_entity.id
_entity.type
_entity.pdbx_description
1 polymer ?
#
loop_
_entity_poly.entity_id
_entity_poly.type
_entity_poly.pdbx_seq_one_letter_code
_entity_poly.pdbx_strand_id
1 'polypeptide(L)' 'LQARWERLSQTWDDAQRQQFEKDFLEGLESDLRMAIGAIESMYSKVEQARSECADRGGLWS' A
#
# COMPACT_ATOMS: atom_id res chain seq x y z
N LEU A 1 -1.90 -11.33 1.18
CA LEU A 1 -0.55 -11.93 1.32
C LEU A 1 -0.52 -12.90 2.50
N GLN A 2 -0.88 -12.44 3.70
CA GLN A 2 -0.94 -13.22 4.95
C GLN A 2 -1.66 -14.57 4.83
N ALA A 3 -2.91 -14.60 4.34
CA ALA A 3 -3.66 -15.86 4.18
C ALA A 3 -3.01 -16.89 3.22
N ARG A 4 -2.24 -16.42 2.22
CA ARG A 4 -1.51 -17.31 1.30
C ARG A 4 -0.22 -17.82 1.95
N TRP A 5 0.45 -16.97 2.72
CA TRP A 5 1.62 -17.33 3.51
C TRP A 5 1.29 -18.38 4.58
N GLU A 6 0.24 -18.15 5.37
CA GLU A 6 -0.23 -19.08 6.42
C GLU A 6 -0.50 -20.50 5.89
N ARG A 7 -1.07 -20.61 4.69
CA ARG A 7 -1.33 -21.91 4.05
C ARG A 7 -0.04 -22.59 3.59
N LEU A 8 0.96 -21.82 3.18
CA LEU A 8 2.23 -22.34 2.67
C LEU A 8 3.17 -22.72 3.82
N SER A 9 3.13 -21.97 4.92
CA SER A 9 3.87 -22.26 6.15
C SER A 9 3.40 -23.54 6.85
N GLN A 10 2.17 -24.00 6.60
CA GLN A 10 1.67 -25.28 7.13
C GLN A 10 2.39 -26.50 6.55
N THR A 11 2.94 -26.40 5.32
CA THR A 11 3.66 -27.51 4.67
C THR A 11 5.16 -27.26 4.57
N TRP A 12 5.61 -26.05 4.87
CA TRP A 12 7.02 -25.66 4.84
C TRP A 12 7.42 -25.07 6.19
N ASP A 13 7.62 -25.92 7.21
CA ASP A 13 7.97 -25.47 8.57
C ASP A 13 9.41 -25.84 8.94
N ASP A 14 10.37 -25.11 8.36
CA ASP A 14 11.79 -25.26 8.64
C ASP A 14 12.48 -23.92 8.97
N ALA A 15 13.78 -23.98 9.24
CA ALA A 15 14.59 -22.81 9.54
C ALA A 15 14.67 -21.81 8.37
N GLN A 16 14.55 -22.27 7.12
CA GLN A 16 14.55 -21.38 5.95
C GLN A 16 13.25 -20.60 5.87
N ARG A 17 12.11 -21.24 6.18
CA ARG A 17 10.82 -20.53 6.30
C ARG A 17 10.91 -19.39 7.32
N GLN A 18 11.42 -19.68 8.52
CA GLN A 18 11.52 -18.68 9.59
C GLN A 18 12.43 -17.51 9.19
N GLN A 19 13.56 -17.80 8.54
CA GLN A 19 14.46 -16.77 8.06
C GLN A 19 13.82 -15.93 6.94
N PHE A 20 13.10 -16.55 6.01
CA PHE A 20 12.37 -15.84 4.95
C PHE A 20 11.30 -14.91 5.52
N GLU A 21 10.55 -15.37 6.52
CA GLU A 21 9.52 -14.58 7.19
C GLU A 21 10.10 -13.31 7.81
N LYS A 22 11.22 -13.46 8.51
CA LYS A 22 11.95 -12.36 9.13
C LYS A 22 12.52 -11.38 8.10
N ASP A 23 13.18 -11.90 7.06
CA ASP A 23 13.91 -11.07 6.10
C ASP A 23 12.99 -10.34 5.13
N PHE A 24 11.84 -10.94 4.80
CA PHE A 24 11.01 -10.46 3.69
C PHE A 24 9.55 -10.19 4.03
N LEU A 25 8.97 -10.81 5.07
CA LEU A 25 7.54 -10.66 5.34
C LEU A 25 7.24 -9.69 6.48
N GLU A 26 8.03 -9.69 7.56
CA GLU A 26 7.81 -8.81 8.72
C GLU A 26 7.78 -7.32 8.35
N GLY A 27 8.68 -6.88 7.45
CA GLY A 27 8.73 -5.49 6.98
C GLY A 27 7.75 -5.17 5.84
N LEU A 28 7.46 -6.15 4.99
CA LEU A 28 6.73 -5.93 3.73
C LEU A 28 5.30 -5.44 3.93
N GLU A 29 4.60 -5.92 4.95
CA GLU A 29 3.23 -5.46 5.19
C GLU A 29 3.20 -3.99 5.60
N SER A 30 4.15 -3.56 6.43
CA SER A 30 4.31 -2.16 6.82
C SER A 30 4.62 -1.29 5.61
N ASP A 31 5.56 -1.72 4.77
CA ASP A 31 5.97 -0.99 3.57
C ASP A 31 4.82 -0.84 2.56
N LEU A 32 4.05 -1.92 2.35
CA LEU A 32 2.86 -1.89 1.50
C LEU A 32 1.79 -0.94 2.04
N ARG A 33 1.55 -0.95 3.34
CA ARG A 33 0.57 -0.05 3.98
C ARG A 33 1.00 1.42 3.83
N MET A 34 2.28 1.72 4.00
CA MET A 34 2.83 3.06 3.76
C MET A 34 2.69 3.49 2.30
N ALA A 35 3.02 2.61 1.35
CA ALA A 35 2.90 2.89 -0.08
C ALA A 35 1.45 3.17 -0.50
N ILE A 36 0.49 2.37 -0.02
CA ILE A 36 -0.93 2.59 -0.29
C ILE A 36 -1.39 3.94 0.26
N GLY A 37 -1.05 4.26 1.51
CA GLY A 37 -1.41 5.55 2.12
C GLY A 37 -0.81 6.75 1.37
N ALA A 38 0.42 6.63 0.86
CA ALA A 38 1.04 7.66 0.03
C ALA A 38 0.28 7.86 -1.29
N ILE A 39 -0.12 6.77 -1.95
CA ILE A 39 -0.92 6.81 -3.19
C ILE A 39 -2.28 7.47 -2.94
N GLU A 40 -2.97 7.11 -1.87
CA GLU A 40 -4.27 7.71 -1.50
C GLU A 40 -4.13 9.21 -1.22
N SER A 41 -3.08 9.61 -0.51
CA SER A 41 -2.78 11.03 -0.25
C SER A 41 -2.52 11.82 -1.54
N MET A 42 -1.75 11.23 -2.47
CA MET A 42 -1.49 11.84 -3.77
C MET A 42 -2.78 11.98 -4.58
N TYR A 43 -3.61 10.94 -4.61
CA TYR A 43 -4.90 10.96 -5.30
C TYR A 43 -5.80 12.09 -4.76
N SER A 44 -5.90 12.20 -3.43
CA SER A 44 -6.68 13.27 -2.79
C SER A 44 -6.18 14.66 -3.17
N LYS A 45 -4.86 14.89 -3.20
CA LYS A 45 -4.27 16.18 -3.62
C LYS A 45 -4.53 16.50 -5.09
N VAL A 46 -4.46 15.51 -5.97
CA VAL A 46 -4.77 15.68 -7.40
C VAL A 46 -6.24 16.05 -7.59
N GLU A 47 -7.14 15.38 -6.87
CA GLU A 47 -8.57 15.66 -6.99
C GLU A 47 -8.95 17.02 -6.41
N GLN A 48 -8.32 17.43 -5.31
CA GLN A 48 -8.43 18.79 -4.79
C GLN A 48 -7.98 19.83 -5.82
N ALA A 49 -6.80 19.65 -6.42
CA ALA A 49 -6.28 20.56 -7.45
C ALA A 49 -7.22 20.66 -8.67
N ARG A 50 -7.82 19.54 -9.08
CA ARG A 50 -8.82 19.52 -10.15
C ARG A 50 -10.06 20.35 -9.81
N SER A 51 -10.60 20.18 -8.60
CA SER A 51 -11.73 20.97 -8.12
C SER A 51 -11.39 22.47 -8.10
N GLU A 52 -10.24 22.84 -7.53
CA GLU A 52 -9.82 24.24 -7.44
C GLU A 52 -9.62 24.89 -8.82
N CYS A 53 -9.17 24.14 -9.82
CA CYS A 53 -9.06 24.62 -11.19
C CYS A 53 -10.43 24.75 -11.88
N ALA A 54 -11.34 23.79 -11.67
CA ALA A 54 -12.70 23.86 -12.21
C ALA A 54 -13.47 25.07 -11.65
N ASP A 55 -13.37 25.32 -10.34
CA ASP A 55 -14.05 26.44 -9.68
C ASP A 55 -13.51 27.80 -10.15
N ARG A 56 -12.19 27.92 -10.37
CA ARG A 56 -11.59 29.15 -10.91
C ARG A 56 -11.94 29.39 -12.38
N GLY A 57 -12.18 28.34 -13.16
CA GLY A 57 -12.60 28.44 -14.56
C GLY A 57 -14.03 28.93 -14.74
N GLY A 58 -14.92 28.70 -13.77
CA GLY A 58 -16.31 29.16 -13.78
C GLY A 58 -16.55 30.58 -13.25
N LEU A 59 -15.54 31.21 -12.65
CA LEU A 59 -15.65 32.56 -12.07
C LEU A 59 -15.49 33.70 -13.11
N TRP A 60 -15.19 33.37 -14.36
CA TRP A 60 -14.99 34.32 -15.46
C TRP A 60 -15.82 34.02 -16.72
N SER A 61 -16.82 33.13 -16.63
CA SER A 61 -17.81 32.84 -17.67
C SER A 61 -19.20 33.26 -17.21
#